data_AF-A0A561WMA9-F1
#
_entry.id   AF-A0A561WMA9-F1
#
_cell.length_a   1.000
_cell.length_b   1.000
_cell.length_c   1.000
_cell.angle_alpha   90.00
_cell.angle_beta   90.00
_cell.angle_gamma   90.00
#
_symmetry.space_group_name_H-M   'P 1'
#
loop_
_entity.id
_entity.type
_entity.pdbx_description
1 polymer ?
#
loop_
_entity_poly.entity_id
_entity_poly.type
_entity_poly.pdbx_seq_one_letter_code
_entity_poly.pdbx_strand_id
1 'polypeptide(L)'
;MIAMIEYVVFFGLIIVGIVFFVLDLRRPQTQTILVDQERLKCESPIERHLYDTLRVLGYYVQTQVPCGKYRIDLALPVYKIAIECDGKAYHSTPEQKAHDRRKDAYLRKNGWKVLRFSGRMIYHDLPKVIAQIEKEIQN
;
A
#
# COMPACT_ATOMS: atom_id res chain seq x y z
N MET A 1 -12.06 -42.24 38.15
CA MET A 1 -12.26 -42.54 36.72
C MET A 1 -13.03 -41.42 36.02
N ILE A 2 -14.18 -40.97 36.53
CA ILE A 2 -14.99 -39.89 35.94
C ILE A 2 -14.25 -38.54 35.86
N ALA A 3 -13.65 -38.08 36.97
CA ALA A 3 -12.88 -36.83 36.98
C ALA A 3 -11.69 -36.83 35.99
N MET A 4 -11.05 -37.99 35.79
CA MET A 4 -9.95 -38.13 34.82
C MET A 4 -10.44 -37.93 33.38
N ILE A 5 -11.65 -38.40 33.07
CA ILE A 5 -12.28 -38.21 31.75
C ILE A 5 -12.63 -36.74 31.54
N GLU A 6 -13.17 -36.06 32.55
CA GLU A 6 -13.50 -34.63 32.47
C GLU A 6 -12.27 -33.75 32.18
N TYR A 7 -11.14 -34.03 32.84
CA TYR A 7 -9.88 -33.31 32.57
C TYR A 7 -9.38 -33.55 31.15
N VAL A 8 -9.41 -34.79 30.67
CA VAL A 8 -8.95 -35.12 29.31
C VAL A 8 -9.80 -34.42 28.25
N VAL A 9 -11.12 -34.37 28.45
CA VAL A 9 -12.04 -33.66 27.55
C VAL A 9 -11.78 -32.15 27.60
N PHE A 10 -11.67 -31.57 28.79
CA PHE A 10 -11.45 -30.12 28.96
C PHE A 10 -10.15 -29.64 28.31
N PHE A 11 -9.02 -30.30 28.60
CA PHE A 11 -7.73 -29.94 28.01
C PHE A 11 -7.68 -30.26 26.52
N GLY A 12 -8.34 -31.32 26.06
CA GLY A 12 -8.49 -31.63 24.64
C GLY A 12 -9.17 -30.49 23.88
N LEU A 13 -10.27 -29.94 24.42
CA LEU A 13 -10.98 -28.82 23.82
C LEU A 13 -10.13 -27.54 23.78
N ILE A 14 -9.35 -27.26 24.83
CA ILE A 14 -8.43 -26.13 24.86
C ILE A 14 -7.32 -26.29 23.81
N ILE A 15 -6.71 -27.47 23.72
CA ILE A 15 -5.65 -27.73 22.73
C ILE A 15 -6.21 -27.59 21.32
N VAL A 16 -7.40 -28.14 21.05
CA VAL A 16 -8.09 -27.96 19.76
C VAL A 16 -8.33 -26.49 19.46
N GLY A 17 -8.83 -25.71 20.44
CA GLY A 17 -9.03 -24.27 20.30
C GLY A 17 -7.74 -23.49 20.03
N ILE A 18 -6.65 -23.82 20.74
CA ILE A 18 -5.33 -23.21 20.53
C ILE A 18 -4.78 -23.59 19.16
N VAL A 19 -4.93 -24.84 18.73
CA VAL A 19 -4.52 -25.29 17.39
C VAL A 19 -5.29 -24.52 16.33
N PHE A 20 -6.62 -24.41 16.45
CA PHE A 20 -7.42 -23.60 15.52
C PHE A 20 -7.00 -22.13 15.54
N PHE A 21 -6.74 -21.55 16.71
CA PHE A 21 -6.27 -20.17 16.85
C PHE A 21 -4.90 -19.96 16.20
N VAL A 22 -3.94 -20.87 16.42
CA VAL A 22 -2.62 -20.82 15.81
C VAL A 22 -2.70 -21.04 14.29
N LEU A 23 -3.58 -21.93 13.83
CA LEU A 23 -3.82 -22.13 12.40
C LEU A 23 -4.47 -20.91 11.75
N ASP A 24 -5.35 -20.20 12.45
CA ASP A 24 -5.96 -18.96 11.99
C ASP A 24 -4.96 -17.79 11.99
N LEU A 25 -4.08 -17.70 13.01
CA LEU A 25 -2.95 -16.76 13.02
C LEU A 25 -1.92 -17.04 11.92
N ARG A 26 -1.84 -18.29 11.45
CA ARG A 26 -0.99 -18.71 10.34
C ARG A 26 -1.72 -18.69 9.00
N ARG A 27 -3.01 -18.35 8.96
CA ARG A 27 -3.65 -18.10 7.66
C ARG A 27 -2.91 -16.93 7.04
N PRO A 28 -2.24 -17.10 5.88
CA PRO A 28 -1.97 -15.94 5.07
C PRO A 28 -3.33 -15.25 4.89
N GLN A 29 -3.38 -13.92 5.01
CA GLN A 29 -4.48 -13.18 4.42
C GLN A 29 -4.36 -13.40 2.91
N THR A 30 -4.82 -14.56 2.45
CA THR A 30 -5.09 -14.85 1.05
C THR A 30 -6.16 -13.84 0.73
N GLN A 31 -5.74 -12.69 0.20
CA GLN A 31 -6.62 -11.70 -0.37
C GLN A 31 -7.54 -12.47 -1.30
N THR A 32 -8.76 -12.63 -0.82
CA THR A 32 -9.87 -13.24 -1.52
C THR A 32 -9.88 -12.64 -2.93
N ILE A 33 -10.25 -13.44 -3.93
CA ILE A 33 -10.47 -13.01 -5.32
C ILE A 33 -11.70 -12.08 -5.37
N LEU A 34 -11.65 -11.00 -4.62
CA LEU A 34 -12.44 -9.80 -4.74
C LEU A 34 -11.60 -8.94 -5.67
N VAL A 35 -12.19 -8.58 -6.80
CA VAL A 35 -11.62 -7.61 -7.72
C VAL A 35 -11.08 -6.44 -6.90
N ASP A 36 -9.76 -6.28 -6.87
CA ASP A 36 -9.12 -5.21 -6.13
C ASP A 36 -9.47 -3.89 -6.83
N GLN A 37 -10.52 -3.24 -6.33
CA GLN A 37 -11.08 -2.02 -6.91
C GLN A 37 -10.06 -0.89 -6.95
N GLU A 38 -9.14 -0.84 -5.99
CA GLU A 38 -8.06 0.14 -5.98
C GLU A 38 -7.07 -0.17 -7.10
N ARG A 39 -6.68 -1.43 -7.26
CA ARG A 39 -5.81 -1.84 -8.38
C ARG A 39 -6.40 -1.52 -9.75
N LEU A 40 -7.72 -1.65 -9.92
CA LEU A 40 -8.41 -1.34 -11.18
C LEU A 40 -8.39 0.14 -11.56
N LYS A 41 -8.33 1.04 -10.58
CA LYS A 41 -8.27 2.49 -10.84
C LYS A 41 -6.88 2.94 -11.31
N CYS A 42 -5.83 2.13 -11.17
CA CYS A 42 -4.50 2.47 -11.67
C CYS A 42 -4.51 2.72 -13.18
N GLU A 43 -4.08 3.91 -13.58
CA GLU A 43 -4.18 4.39 -14.96
C GLU A 43 -2.95 3.99 -15.80
N SER A 44 -1.88 3.50 -15.16
CA SER A 44 -0.65 3.09 -15.86
C SER A 44 -0.03 1.79 -15.32
N PRO A 45 0.78 1.08 -16.13
CA PRO A 45 1.53 -0.09 -15.69
C PRO A 45 2.52 0.19 -14.55
N ILE A 46 3.10 1.39 -14.49
CA ILE A 46 4.02 1.79 -13.41
C ILE A 46 3.30 1.95 -12.08
N GLU A 47 2.09 2.55 -12.08
CA GLU A 47 1.25 2.65 -10.89
C GLU A 47 0.86 1.26 -10.39
N ARG A 48 0.41 0.36 -11.28
CA ARG A 48 0.05 -1.02 -10.90
C ARG A 48 1.22 -1.76 -10.29
N HIS A 49 2.41 -1.63 -10.87
CA HIS A 49 3.59 -2.32 -10.37
C HIS A 49 3.98 -1.86 -8.96
N LEU A 50 3.98 -0.55 -8.71
CA LEU A 50 4.26 0.00 -7.39
C LEU A 50 3.14 -0.31 -6.39
N TYR A 51 1.87 -0.21 -6.81
CA TYR A 51 0.70 -0.59 -6.03
C TYR A 51 0.81 -2.06 -5.55
N ASP A 52 1.01 -3.00 -6.49
CA ASP A 52 1.10 -4.42 -6.19
C ASP A 52 2.22 -4.70 -5.18
N THR A 53 3.37 -4.04 -5.35
CA THR A 53 4.51 -4.14 -4.44
C THR A 53 4.16 -3.65 -3.04
N LEU A 54 3.57 -2.46 -2.91
CA LEU A 54 3.17 -1.89 -1.63
C LEU A 54 2.12 -2.76 -0.93
N ARG A 55 1.17 -3.34 -1.68
CA ARG A 55 0.17 -4.27 -1.14
C ARG A 55 0.80 -5.56 -0.63
N VAL A 56 1.76 -6.13 -1.35
CA VAL A 56 2.52 -7.32 -0.89
C VAL A 56 3.30 -7.03 0.39
N LEU A 57 3.85 -5.81 0.53
CA LEU A 57 4.52 -5.36 1.75
C LEU A 57 3.55 -5.05 2.91
N GLY A 58 2.24 -5.22 2.71
CA GLY A 58 1.22 -5.06 3.74
C GLY A 58 0.70 -3.63 3.92
N TYR A 59 1.07 -2.70 3.04
CA TYR A 59 0.57 -1.33 3.13
C TYR A 59 -0.89 -1.22 2.67
N TYR A 60 -1.66 -0.36 3.35
CA TYR A 60 -2.97 0.08 2.86
C TYR A 60 -2.77 1.20 1.83
N VAL A 61 -3.08 0.90 0.57
CA VAL A 61 -2.89 1.80 -0.57
C VAL A 61 -4.26 2.14 -1.15
N GLN A 62 -4.52 3.43 -1.36
CA GLN A 62 -5.66 3.91 -2.15
C GLN A 62 -5.14 4.50 -3.45
N THR A 63 -5.91 4.41 -4.52
CA THR A 63 -5.48 4.87 -5.84
C THR A 63 -6.41 5.96 -6.37
N GLN A 64 -5.85 6.88 -7.15
CA GLN A 64 -6.59 7.97 -7.78
C GLN A 64 -7.40 8.81 -6.77
N VAL A 65 -6.79 9.11 -5.62
CA VAL A 65 -7.46 9.78 -4.48
C VAL A 65 -7.66 11.28 -4.78
N PRO A 66 -8.90 11.81 -4.74
CA PRO A 66 -9.15 13.23 -4.99
C PRO A 66 -8.58 14.11 -3.86
N CYS A 67 -7.95 15.22 -4.25
CA CYS A 67 -7.48 16.26 -3.35
C CYS A 67 -7.74 17.62 -4.03
N GLY A 68 -8.92 18.20 -3.75
CA GLY A 68 -9.40 19.39 -4.43
C GLY A 68 -9.55 19.18 -5.92
N LYS A 69 -8.90 20.03 -6.73
CA LYS A 69 -8.87 19.91 -8.20
C LYS A 69 -7.83 18.92 -8.73
N TYR A 70 -7.03 18.33 -7.85
CA TYR A 70 -5.99 17.37 -8.21
C TYR A 70 -6.36 15.98 -7.72
N ARG A 71 -5.60 14.99 -8.18
CA ARG A 71 -5.76 13.59 -7.81
C ARG A 71 -4.40 12.96 -7.55
N ILE A 72 -4.28 12.19 -6.50
CA ILE A 72 -3.06 11.49 -6.10
C ILE A 72 -3.07 10.11 -6.75
N ASP A 73 -1.98 9.72 -7.42
CA ASP A 73 -1.94 8.45 -8.16
C ASP A 73 -2.07 7.26 -7.19
N LEU A 74 -1.19 7.22 -6.17
CA LEU A 74 -1.24 6.26 -5.07
C LEU A 74 -1.09 7.00 -3.73
N ALA A 75 -1.97 6.73 -2.78
CA ALA A 75 -1.92 7.31 -1.44
C ALA A 75 -1.69 6.22 -0.40
N LEU A 76 -0.89 6.54 0.62
CA LEU A 76 -0.81 5.82 1.89
C LEU A 76 -1.51 6.67 2.96
N PRO A 77 -2.84 6.53 3.16
CA PRO A 77 -3.61 7.51 3.92
C PRO A 77 -3.20 7.59 5.39
N VAL A 78 -2.83 6.46 5.99
CA VAL A 78 -2.38 6.35 7.39
C VAL A 78 -1.17 7.25 7.66
N TYR A 79 -0.25 7.34 6.68
CA TYR A 79 0.99 8.11 6.80
C TYR A 79 0.91 9.50 6.15
N LYS A 80 -0.24 9.86 5.55
CA LYS A 80 -0.42 11.06 4.72
C LYS A 80 0.67 11.21 3.65
N ILE A 81 1.03 10.10 2.99
CA ILE A 81 1.97 10.10 1.87
C ILE A 81 1.20 10.04 0.55
N ALA A 82 1.49 10.98 -0.35
CA ALA A 82 1.02 11.01 -1.72
C ALA A 82 2.18 10.59 -2.64
N ILE A 83 1.99 9.52 -3.40
CA ILE A 83 2.97 8.96 -4.32
C ILE A 83 2.51 9.22 -5.76
N GLU A 84 3.38 9.86 -6.52
CA GLU A 84 3.15 10.25 -7.90
C GLU A 84 4.05 9.42 -8.82
N CYS A 85 3.46 8.76 -9.81
CA CYS A 85 4.15 7.86 -10.74
C CYS A 85 4.39 8.58 -12.07
N ASP A 86 5.58 9.11 -12.27
CA ASP A 86 5.91 9.92 -13.45
C ASP A 86 6.50 9.05 -14.59
N GLY A 87 5.65 8.70 -15.55
CA GLY A 87 6.08 8.02 -16.78
C GLY A 87 6.75 8.93 -17.81
N LYS A 88 6.74 10.25 -17.62
CA LYS A 88 7.16 11.26 -18.61
C LYS A 88 8.41 12.05 -18.22
N ALA A 89 9.11 11.68 -17.15
CA ALA A 89 10.20 12.45 -16.56
C ALA A 89 11.25 13.02 -17.55
N TYR A 90 11.47 12.40 -18.71
CA TYR A 90 12.46 12.83 -19.73
C TYR A 90 11.88 13.63 -20.92
N HIS A 91 10.56 13.74 -21.06
CA HIS A 91 9.89 14.41 -22.20
C HIS A 91 8.84 15.44 -21.78
N SER A 92 8.91 15.99 -20.56
CA SER A 92 7.92 16.95 -20.08
C SER A 92 8.15 18.38 -20.60
N THR A 93 7.09 19.02 -21.09
CA THR A 93 7.11 20.44 -21.49
C THR A 93 7.22 21.37 -20.28
N PRO A 94 7.64 22.65 -20.46
CA PRO A 94 7.64 23.64 -19.37
C PRO A 94 6.28 23.77 -18.66
N GLU A 95 5.18 23.68 -19.40
CA GLU A 95 3.81 23.79 -18.90
C GLU A 95 3.45 22.60 -18.01
N GLN A 96 3.83 21.39 -18.41
CA GLN A 96 3.63 20.17 -17.61
C GLN A 96 4.41 20.27 -16.29
N LYS A 97 5.69 20.66 -16.36
CA LYS A 97 6.50 20.87 -15.15
C LYS A 97 5.89 21.94 -14.22
N ALA A 98 5.35 23.01 -14.79
CA ALA A 98 4.65 24.04 -14.01
C ALA A 98 3.32 23.55 -13.42
N HIS A 99 2.61 22.66 -14.11
CA HIS A 99 1.43 21.99 -13.58
C HIS A 99 1.79 21.07 -12.40
N ASP A 100 2.80 20.22 -12.56
CA ASP A 100 3.25 19.29 -11.52
C ASP A 100 3.73 20.03 -10.27
N ARG A 101 4.50 21.12 -10.42
CA ARG A 101 4.89 21.97 -9.29
C ARG A 101 3.67 22.54 -8.53
N ARG A 102 2.63 22.96 -9.25
CA ARG A 102 1.39 23.47 -8.63
C ARG A 102 0.60 22.36 -7.94
N LYS A 103 0.53 21.17 -8.54
CA LYS A 103 -0.07 19.97 -7.94
C LYS A 103 0.65 19.64 -6.63
N ASP A 104 1.97 19.45 -6.69
CA ASP A 104 2.78 19.10 -5.53
C ASP A 104 2.65 20.13 -4.40
N ALA A 105 2.70 21.43 -4.71
CA ALA A 105 2.51 22.49 -3.72
C ALA A 105 1.11 22.45 -3.09
N TYR A 106 0.07 22.19 -3.89
CA TYR A 106 -1.29 22.06 -3.39
C TYR A 106 -1.44 20.85 -2.47
N LEU A 107 -0.91 19.68 -2.86
CA LEU A 107 -0.96 18.47 -2.04
C LEU A 107 -0.24 18.68 -0.71
N ARG A 108 0.97 19.27 -0.72
CA ARG A 108 1.71 19.61 0.51
C ARG A 108 0.94 20.57 1.41
N LYS A 109 0.32 21.61 0.83
CA LYS A 109 -0.55 22.54 1.59
C LYS A 109 -1.73 21.83 2.26
N ASN A 110 -2.21 20.73 1.69
CA ASN A 110 -3.28 19.89 2.25
C ASN A 110 -2.75 18.76 3.15
N GLY A 111 -1.50 18.86 3.62
CA GLY A 111 -0.93 17.96 4.62
C GLY A 111 -0.34 16.67 4.07
N TRP A 112 -0.17 16.54 2.75
CA TRP A 112 0.45 15.36 2.15
C TRP A 112 1.98 15.50 2.05
N LYS A 113 2.71 14.45 2.47
CA LYS A 113 4.10 14.23 2.09
C LYS A 113 4.13 13.73 0.64
N VAL A 114 4.59 14.55 -0.29
CA VAL A 114 4.57 14.22 -1.73
C VAL A 114 5.90 13.61 -2.17
N LEU A 115 5.85 12.36 -2.64
CA LEU A 115 6.94 11.62 -3.25
C LEU A 115 6.63 11.39 -4.74
N ARG A 116 7.59 11.69 -5.62
CA ARG A 116 7.46 11.47 -7.07
C ARG A 116 8.56 10.53 -7.54
N PHE A 117 8.19 9.47 -8.23
CA PHE A 117 9.12 8.48 -8.77
C PHE A 117 8.95 8.37 -10.27
N SER A 118 10.07 8.35 -10.99
CA SER A 118 10.02 8.08 -12.42
C SER A 118 9.70 6.60 -12.68
N GLY A 119 9.08 6.30 -13.83
CA GLY A 119 8.87 4.91 -14.25
C GLY A 119 10.17 4.09 -14.29
N ARG A 120 11.32 4.73 -14.62
CA ARG A 120 12.64 4.10 -14.57
C ARG A 120 13.01 3.64 -13.16
N MET A 121 12.84 4.51 -12.16
CA MET A 121 13.11 4.15 -10.76
C MET A 121 12.19 3.02 -10.29
N ILE A 122 10.91 3.07 -10.66
CA ILE A 122 9.92 2.06 -10.28
C ILE A 122 10.28 0.68 -10.87
N TYR A 123 10.72 0.62 -12.14
CA TYR A 123 11.05 -0.67 -12.77
C TYR A 123 12.46 -1.18 -12.49
N HIS A 124 13.44 -0.29 -12.34
CA HIS A 124 14.86 -0.69 -12.26
C HIS A 124 15.48 -0.51 -10.88
N ASP A 125 14.93 0.37 -10.03
CA ASP A 125 15.47 0.70 -8.72
C ASP A 125 14.40 0.59 -7.62
N LEU A 126 13.47 -0.37 -7.76
CA LEU A 126 12.33 -0.55 -6.85
C LEU A 126 12.73 -0.61 -5.36
N PRO A 127 13.81 -1.33 -4.95
CA PRO A 127 14.23 -1.33 -3.54
C PRO A 127 14.55 0.07 -3.01
N LYS A 128 15.10 0.95 -3.84
CA LYS A 128 15.41 2.34 -3.47
C LYS A 128 14.14 3.18 -3.35
N VAL A 129 13.16 2.96 -4.22
CA VAL A 129 11.83 3.58 -4.14
C VAL A 129 11.16 3.21 -2.81
N ILE A 130 11.13 1.92 -2.47
CA ILE A 130 10.55 1.43 -1.21
C ILE A 130 11.30 2.00 -0.01
N ALA A 131 12.63 1.96 0.01
CA ALA A 131 13.43 2.51 1.10
C ALA A 131 13.15 4.01 1.33
N GLN A 132 12.93 4.79 0.26
CA GLN A 132 12.57 6.19 0.39
C GLN A 132 11.15 6.38 0.97
N ILE A 133 10.19 5.56 0.57
CA ILE A 133 8.83 5.58 1.15
C ILE A 133 8.89 5.22 2.64
N GLU A 134 9.62 4.17 3.00
CA GLU A 134 9.76 3.71 4.39
C GLU A 134 10.44 4.75 5.28
N LYS A 135 11.44 5.45 4.76
CA LYS A 135 12.05 6.59 5.45
C LYS A 135 11.03 7.67 5.78
N GLU A 136 10.12 8.00 4.87
CA GLU A 136 9.07 9.01 5.12
C GLU A 136 7.97 8.52 6.08
N ILE A 137 7.77 7.21 6.20
CA ILE A 137 6.86 6.60 7.17
C ILE A 137 7.40 6.72 8.60
N GLN A 138 8.73 6.64 8.77
CA GLN A 138 9.40 6.69 10.07
C GLN A 138 9.62 8.12 10.60
N ASN A 139 9.50 9.15 9.74
CA ASN A 139 9.62 10.57 10.09
C ASN A 139 8.29 11.19 10.55
#